data_AF-A0A1D2QXV3-F1
#
_entry.id   AF-A0A1D2QXV3-F1
#
_cell.length_a   1.000
_cell.length_b   1.000
_cell.length_c   1.000
_cell.angle_alpha   90.00
_cell.angle_beta   90.00
_cell.angle_gamma   90.00
#
_symmetry.space_group_name_H-M   'P 1'
#
loop_
_entity.id
_entity.type
_entity.pdbx_description
1 polymer ?
#
loop_
_entity_poly.entity_id
_entity_poly.type
_entity_poly.pdbx_seq_one_letter_code
_entity_poly.pdbx_strand_id
1 'polypeptide(L)'
;MDSSDKSAKIRNYAIAGFFIIITILAGIFFLKIFTLFPGGLDANKISVWSECEGTYANVFIGANEDIKNIKCTALDTEFFTETEIFIGDLSRGSEDVCKFKLKEDTKEPLRFEVLYNGKSIREVCDWEHDIMYVD
;
A
#
# COMPACT_ATOMS: atom_id res chain seq x y z
N MET A 1 48.94 -27.40 40.64
CA MET A 1 48.69 -27.14 39.20
C MET A 1 47.19 -26.84 39.03
N ASP A 2 46.66 -25.85 39.77
CA ASP A 2 45.21 -25.69 40.02
C ASP A 2 44.68 -24.25 39.80
N SER A 3 45.55 -23.24 39.68
CA SER A 3 45.11 -21.85 39.48
C SER A 3 44.87 -21.51 38.00
N SER A 4 45.47 -22.26 37.08
CA SER A 4 45.37 -22.01 35.64
C SER A 4 43.98 -22.35 35.09
N ASP A 5 43.38 -23.46 35.53
CA ASP A 5 42.05 -23.91 35.06
C ASP A 5 40.88 -23.07 35.58
N LYS A 6 41.00 -22.50 36.79
CA LYS A 6 39.97 -21.60 37.35
C LYS A 6 39.90 -20.28 36.58
N SER A 7 41.06 -19.74 36.19
CA SER A 7 41.15 -18.51 35.39
C SER A 7 40.60 -18.72 33.96
N ALA A 8 40.90 -19.87 33.34
CA ALA A 8 40.38 -20.22 32.02
C ALA A 8 38.85 -20.39 32.01
N LYS A 9 38.28 -21.01 33.05
CA LYS A 9 36.81 -21.16 33.19
C LYS A 9 36.11 -19.82 33.34
N ILE A 10 36.61 -18.92 34.19
CA ILE A 10 36.01 -17.58 34.38
C ILE A 10 36.05 -16.76 33.08
N ARG A 11 37.15 -16.83 32.32
CA ARG A 11 37.28 -16.18 31.02
C ARG A 11 36.24 -16.70 30.01
N ASN A 12 35.97 -18.01 30.00
CA ASN A 12 34.97 -18.60 29.12
C ASN A 12 33.53 -18.19 29.48
N TYR A 13 33.21 -18.07 30.78
CA TYR A 13 31.90 -17.54 31.21
C TYR A 13 31.72 -16.06 30.88
N ALA A 14 32.78 -15.26 30.99
CA ALA A 14 32.75 -13.85 30.59
C ALA A 14 32.53 -13.70 29.07
N ILE A 15 33.17 -14.54 28.26
CA ILE A 15 32.98 -14.56 26.81
C ILE A 15 31.55 -15.01 26.45
N ALA A 16 31.04 -16.08 27.08
CA ALA A 16 29.66 -16.54 26.87
C ALA A 16 28.62 -15.48 27.26
N GLY A 17 28.83 -14.79 28.39
CA GLY A 17 27.98 -13.68 28.83
C GLY A 17 27.99 -12.51 27.84
N PHE A 18 29.15 -12.16 27.28
CA PHE A 18 29.29 -11.12 26.27
C PHE A 18 28.51 -11.44 24.98
N PHE A 19 28.56 -12.70 24.52
CA PHE A 19 27.78 -13.14 23.36
C PHE A 19 26.26 -13.05 23.60
N ILE A 20 25.78 -13.44 24.77
CA ILE A 20 24.36 -13.33 25.13
C ILE A 20 23.90 -11.86 25.07
N ILE A 21 24.71 -10.95 25.60
CA ILE A 21 24.40 -9.51 25.56
C ILE A 21 24.36 -9.00 24.11
N ILE A 22 25.31 -9.40 23.27
CA ILE A 22 25.29 -9.03 21.84
C ILE A 22 24.04 -9.57 21.14
N THR A 23 23.65 -10.83 21.39
CA THR A 23 22.47 -11.42 20.77
C THR A 23 21.18 -10.70 21.20
N ILE A 24 21.07 -10.33 22.49
CA ILE A 24 19.93 -9.54 22.99
C ILE A 24 19.91 -8.15 22.35
N LEU A 25 21.06 -7.47 22.27
CA LEU A 25 21.17 -6.14 21.64
C LEU A 25 20.84 -6.19 20.14
N ALA A 26 21.33 -7.20 19.43
CA ALA A 26 21.00 -7.43 18.02
C ALA A 26 19.50 -7.70 17.86
N GLY A 27 18.89 -8.53 18.72
CA GLY A 27 17.45 -8.80 18.70
C GLY A 27 16.61 -7.54 18.91
N ILE A 28 16.99 -6.68 19.86
CA ILE A 28 16.33 -5.39 20.09
C ILE A 28 16.52 -4.45 18.88
N PHE A 29 17.71 -4.43 18.28
CA PHE A 29 18.01 -3.62 17.10
C PHE A 29 17.19 -4.07 15.89
N PHE A 30 17.10 -5.37 15.62
CA PHE A 30 16.26 -5.90 14.54
C PHE A 30 14.77 -5.64 14.82
N LEU A 31 14.29 -5.82 16.05
CA LEU A 31 12.91 -5.49 16.42
C LEU A 31 12.61 -4.00 16.18
N LYS A 32 13.53 -3.10 16.54
CA LYS A 32 13.42 -1.66 16.29
C LYS A 32 13.42 -1.34 14.80
N ILE A 33 14.24 -2.01 13.99
CA ILE A 33 14.23 -1.88 12.52
C ILE A 33 12.86 -2.29 11.96
N PHE A 34 12.30 -3.42 12.39
CA PHE A 34 10.96 -3.83 11.97
C PHE A 34 9.87 -2.82 12.38
N THR A 35 10.04 -2.10 13.51
CA THR A 35 9.12 -1.01 13.89
C THR A 35 9.39 0.32 13.19
N LEU A 36 10.58 0.54 12.62
CA LEU A 36 10.98 1.76 11.90
C LEU A 36 10.64 1.69 10.40
N PHE A 37 10.39 0.50 9.87
CA PHE A 37 9.76 0.29 8.57
C PHE A 37 8.25 0.02 8.76
N PRO A 38 7.37 1.04 8.76
CA PRO A 38 5.92 0.84 8.81
C PRO A 38 5.34 0.30 7.49
N GLY A 39 6.07 -0.58 6.78
CA GLY A 39 5.73 -1.05 5.43
C GLY A 39 5.90 -2.56 5.22
N GLY A 40 6.13 -3.35 6.26
CA GLY A 40 6.30 -4.80 6.16
C GLY A 40 5.09 -5.56 6.68
N LEU A 41 4.31 -6.14 5.75
CA LEU A 41 3.20 -7.10 5.94
C LEU A 41 1.80 -6.51 6.20
N ASP A 42 1.36 -5.53 5.42
CA ASP A 42 -0.07 -5.33 5.19
C ASP A 42 -0.51 -6.24 4.03
N ALA A 43 -0.95 -7.46 4.35
CA ALA A 43 -1.44 -8.45 3.37
C ALA A 43 -2.74 -8.01 2.66
N ASN A 44 -3.30 -6.86 3.05
CA ASN A 44 -4.50 -6.25 2.47
C ASN A 44 -4.15 -4.98 1.68
N LYS A 45 -3.12 -5.05 0.83
CA LYS A 45 -2.77 -3.94 -0.05
C LYS A 45 -3.82 -3.83 -1.16
N ILE A 46 -4.78 -2.94 -0.97
CA ILE A 46 -5.64 -2.46 -2.06
C ILE A 46 -4.77 -1.53 -2.91
N SER A 47 -4.79 -1.72 -4.22
CA SER A 47 -4.21 -0.82 -5.19
C SER A 47 -5.35 -0.11 -5.90
N VAL A 48 -5.40 1.22 -5.80
CA VAL A 48 -6.29 2.04 -6.64
C VAL A 48 -5.39 2.75 -7.63
N TRP A 49 -5.80 2.78 -8.89
CA TRP A 49 -5.16 3.59 -9.92
C TRP A 49 -6.23 4.05 -10.92
N SER A 50 -5.93 5.09 -11.69
CA SER A 50 -6.87 5.62 -12.66
C SER A 50 -6.24 5.87 -14.02
N GLU A 51 -7.05 5.82 -15.07
CA GLU A 51 -6.65 6.09 -16.45
C GLU A 51 -7.70 6.95 -17.13
N CYS A 52 -7.24 8.02 -17.78
CA CYS A 52 -8.08 8.94 -18.52
C CYS A 52 -7.83 8.73 -20.00
N GLU A 53 -8.86 8.24 -20.70
CA GLU A 53 -8.77 7.93 -22.12
C GLU A 53 -9.98 8.49 -22.86
N GLY A 54 -9.72 9.39 -23.82
CA GLY A 54 -10.74 10.01 -24.64
C GLY A 54 -11.80 10.76 -23.81
N THR A 55 -13.02 10.23 -23.79
CA THR A 55 -14.17 10.83 -23.08
C THR A 55 -14.50 10.13 -21.75
N TYR A 56 -13.60 9.27 -21.27
CA TYR A 56 -13.81 8.48 -20.06
C TYR A 56 -12.63 8.62 -19.10
N ALA A 57 -12.95 8.59 -17.81
CA ALA A 57 -12.01 8.33 -16.74
C ALA A 57 -12.37 6.98 -16.09
N ASN A 58 -11.42 6.06 -16.08
CA ASN A 58 -11.57 4.73 -15.52
C ASN A 58 -10.80 4.67 -14.21
N VAL A 59 -11.43 4.14 -13.16
CA VAL A 59 -10.81 3.90 -11.86
C VAL A 59 -10.81 2.41 -11.60
N PHE A 60 -9.61 1.88 -11.39
CA PHE A 60 -9.30 0.48 -11.22
C PHE A 60 -9.00 0.20 -9.75
N ILE A 61 -9.51 -0.92 -9.24
CA ILE A 61 -9.27 -1.35 -7.86
C ILE A 61 -8.76 -2.79 -7.89
N GLY A 62 -7.48 -2.96 -7.61
CA GLY A 62 -6.86 -4.26 -7.36
C GLY A 62 -6.94 -4.60 -5.87
N ALA A 63 -7.52 -5.75 -5.53
CA ALA A 63 -7.54 -6.28 -4.17
C ALA A 63 -7.17 -7.76 -4.17
N ASN A 64 -6.53 -8.21 -3.08
CA ASN A 64 -6.22 -9.63 -2.86
C ASN A 64 -7.35 -10.40 -2.15
N GLU A 65 -8.53 -9.78 -2.01
CA GLU A 65 -9.71 -10.32 -1.35
C GLU A 65 -10.98 -9.94 -2.12
N ASP A 66 -12.10 -10.61 -1.80
CA ASP A 66 -13.40 -10.30 -2.40
C ASP A 66 -13.79 -8.85 -2.09
N ILE A 67 -13.94 -8.08 -3.15
CA ILE A 67 -14.34 -6.68 -3.02
C ILE A 67 -15.83 -6.59 -2.67
N LYS A 68 -16.15 -5.92 -1.56
CA LYS A 68 -17.54 -5.67 -1.12
C LYS A 68 -17.73 -4.19 -0.81
N ASN A 69 -18.99 -3.74 -0.92
CA ASN A 69 -19.41 -2.38 -0.57
C ASN A 69 -18.59 -1.28 -1.26
N ILE A 70 -18.38 -1.40 -2.58
CA ILE A 70 -17.71 -0.36 -3.36
C ILE A 70 -18.67 0.79 -3.59
N LYS A 71 -18.17 2.01 -3.41
CA LYS A 71 -18.81 3.20 -3.96
C LYS A 71 -17.75 4.09 -4.58
N CYS A 72 -17.94 4.45 -5.84
CA CYS A 72 -17.10 5.44 -6.50
C CYS A 72 -17.84 6.76 -6.62
N THR A 73 -17.14 7.84 -6.32
CA THR A 73 -17.66 9.20 -6.34
C THR A 73 -16.68 10.06 -7.11
N ALA A 74 -17.14 10.71 -8.18
CA ALA A 74 -16.39 11.79 -8.80
C ALA A 74 -16.45 13.01 -7.87
N LEU A 75 -15.29 13.57 -7.52
CA LEU A 75 -15.24 14.78 -6.71
C LEU A 75 -15.48 16.03 -7.56
N ASP A 76 -15.08 15.99 -8.83
CA ASP A 76 -15.24 17.09 -9.80
C ASP A 76 -16.49 16.88 -10.67
N THR A 77 -17.65 16.79 -10.01
CA THR A 77 -18.95 16.43 -10.62
C THR A 77 -19.35 17.29 -11.83
N GLU A 78 -18.81 18.49 -11.94
CA GLU A 78 -19.04 19.41 -13.04
C GLU A 78 -18.54 18.85 -14.38
N PHE A 79 -17.52 17.98 -14.39
CA PHE A 79 -16.95 17.40 -15.60
C PHE A 79 -17.67 16.15 -16.09
N PHE A 80 -18.57 15.55 -15.30
CA PHE A 80 -19.12 14.21 -15.59
C PHE A 80 -20.62 14.24 -15.89
N THR A 81 -21.03 13.45 -16.89
CA THR A 81 -22.44 13.23 -17.23
C THR A 81 -23.02 12.03 -16.51
N GLU A 82 -22.27 10.93 -16.49
CA GLU A 82 -22.73 9.62 -16.10
C GLU A 82 -21.61 8.90 -15.34
N THR A 83 -22.00 8.08 -14.35
CA THR A 83 -21.09 7.19 -13.63
C THR A 83 -21.64 5.78 -13.74
N GLU A 84 -20.84 4.89 -14.32
CA GLU A 84 -21.15 3.48 -14.46
C GLU A 84 -20.19 2.68 -13.57
N ILE A 85 -20.75 1.74 -12.79
CA ILE A 85 -19.95 0.85 -11.95
C ILE A 85 -20.01 -0.52 -12.59
N PHE A 86 -18.87 -1.02 -13.04
CA PHE A 86 -18.73 -2.37 -13.55
C PHE A 86 -18.00 -3.17 -12.47
N ILE A 87 -18.62 -4.17 -11.87
CA ILE A 87 -17.90 -5.04 -10.93
C ILE A 87 -17.46 -6.26 -11.75
N GLY A 88 -16.26 -6.18 -12.31
CA GLY A 88 -15.65 -7.31 -13.01
C GLY A 88 -15.35 -8.47 -12.07
N ASP A 89 -15.38 -9.69 -12.60
CA ASP A 89 -14.82 -10.85 -11.90
C ASP A 89 -13.30 -10.63 -11.85
N LEU A 90 -12.71 -10.59 -10.65
CA LEU A 90 -11.35 -10.11 -10.37
C LEU A 90 -10.22 -10.99 -10.97
N SER A 91 -10.55 -11.81 -11.97
CA SER A 91 -9.63 -12.59 -12.76
C SER A 91 -8.95 -11.72 -13.84
N ARG A 92 -7.99 -10.89 -13.44
CA ARG A 92 -6.83 -10.39 -14.23
C ARG A 92 -7.06 -9.88 -15.68
N GLY A 93 -8.26 -9.48 -16.07
CA GLY A 93 -8.52 -9.05 -17.45
C GLY A 93 -9.83 -8.32 -17.69
N SER A 94 -10.48 -7.81 -16.64
CA SER A 94 -11.77 -7.08 -16.72
C SER A 94 -11.88 -6.10 -15.55
N GLU A 95 -10.86 -5.25 -15.40
CA GLU A 95 -10.53 -4.56 -14.13
C GLU A 95 -11.19 -3.18 -13.93
N ASP A 96 -12.07 -2.75 -14.83
CA ASP A 96 -12.76 -1.47 -14.67
C ASP A 96 -13.77 -1.59 -13.54
N VAL A 97 -13.54 -0.92 -12.39
CA VAL A 97 -14.55 -0.89 -11.33
C VAL A 97 -15.53 0.26 -11.55
N CYS A 98 -14.99 1.41 -11.93
CA CYS A 98 -15.76 2.64 -12.05
C CYS A 98 -15.37 3.38 -13.31
N LYS A 99 -16.36 3.60 -14.18
CA LYS A 99 -16.24 4.32 -15.43
C LYS A 99 -17.03 5.61 -15.34
N PHE A 100 -16.33 6.72 -15.50
CA PHE A 100 -16.91 8.05 -15.45
C PHE A 100 -16.87 8.64 -16.84
N LYS A 101 -18.03 9.05 -17.35
CA LYS A 101 -18.16 9.66 -18.67
C LYS A 101 -18.11 11.18 -18.56
N LEU A 102 -17.24 11.79 -19.35
CA LEU A 102 -17.07 13.23 -19.37
C LEU A 102 -18.20 13.93 -20.14
N LYS A 103 -18.49 15.18 -19.76
CA LYS A 103 -19.37 16.09 -20.53
C LYS A 103 -18.71 16.57 -21.79
N GLU A 104 -17.43 16.87 -21.68
CA GLU A 104 -16.57 17.42 -22.74
C GLU A 104 -15.13 16.99 -22.47
N ASP A 105 -14.31 16.97 -23.52
CA ASP A 105 -12.89 16.64 -23.40
C ASP A 105 -12.20 17.70 -22.52
N THR A 106 -11.40 17.23 -21.57
CA THR A 106 -10.66 18.08 -20.64
C THR A 106 -9.21 17.62 -20.54
N LYS A 107 -8.35 18.52 -20.07
CA LYS A 107 -6.97 18.21 -19.67
C LYS A 107 -6.74 18.46 -18.18
N GLU A 108 -7.79 18.89 -17.48
CA GLU A 108 -7.74 19.10 -16.04
C GLU A 108 -7.60 17.74 -15.34
N PRO A 109 -6.79 17.65 -14.27
CA PRO A 109 -6.71 16.45 -13.47
C PRO A 109 -8.05 16.17 -12.80
N LEU A 110 -8.52 14.94 -12.92
CA LEU A 110 -9.84 14.53 -12.44
C LEU A 110 -9.70 13.75 -11.14
N ARG A 111 -10.49 14.11 -10.12
CA ARG A 111 -10.37 13.54 -8.78
C ARG A 111 -11.53 12.63 -8.45
N PHE A 112 -11.21 11.51 -7.82
CA PHE A 112 -12.16 10.47 -7.47
C PHE A 112 -11.99 10.05 -6.02
N GLU A 113 -13.09 9.60 -5.42
CA GLU A 113 -13.11 8.94 -4.14
C GLU A 113 -13.72 7.55 -4.29
N VAL A 114 -12.97 6.56 -3.85
CA VAL A 114 -13.35 5.15 -3.83
C VAL A 114 -13.52 4.72 -2.38
N LEU A 115 -14.76 4.42 -2.01
CA LEU A 115 -15.08 3.77 -0.75
C LEU A 115 -15.02 2.26 -0.95
N TYR A 116 -14.21 1.58 -0.14
CA TYR A 116 -14.01 0.15 -0.13
C TYR A 116 -14.05 -0.38 1.31
N ASN A 117 -14.95 -1.31 1.64
CA ASN A 117 -15.06 -1.89 2.99
C ASN A 117 -14.98 -0.85 4.14
N GLY A 118 -15.57 0.33 3.93
CA GLY A 118 -15.57 1.45 4.89
C GLY A 118 -14.29 2.31 4.92
N LYS A 119 -13.26 1.98 4.13
CA LYS A 119 -12.08 2.83 3.89
C LYS A 119 -12.30 3.69 2.65
N SER A 120 -11.98 4.97 2.75
CA SER A 120 -11.97 5.89 1.61
C SER A 120 -10.54 6.02 1.07
N ILE A 121 -10.37 5.82 -0.24
CA ILE A 121 -9.14 6.05 -0.97
C ILE A 121 -9.45 7.09 -2.04
N ARG A 122 -8.59 8.11 -2.15
CA ARG A 122 -8.70 9.15 -3.17
C ARG A 122 -7.67 8.91 -4.25
N GLU A 123 -8.08 9.14 -5.48
CA GLU A 123 -7.26 8.94 -6.67
C GLU A 123 -7.39 10.16 -7.58
N VAL A 124 -6.32 10.48 -8.30
CA VAL A 124 -6.30 11.55 -9.28
C VAL A 124 -5.89 10.95 -10.62
N CYS A 125 -6.72 11.19 -11.63
CA CYS A 125 -6.44 10.83 -12.99
C CYS A 125 -5.87 12.05 -13.70
N ASP A 126 -4.59 11.99 -14.00
CA ASP A 126 -3.91 12.97 -14.85
C ASP A 126 -3.84 12.44 -16.29
N TRP A 127 -4.06 13.34 -17.25
CA TRP A 127 -4.03 13.01 -18.69
C TRP A 127 -2.60 12.80 -19.19
N GLU A 128 -1.65 13.43 -18.52
CA GLU A 128 -0.23 13.16 -18.71
C GLU A 128 0.18 12.16 -17.63
N HIS A 129 0.67 10.98 -18.02
CA HIS A 129 1.24 9.98 -17.12
C HIS A 129 2.57 10.46 -16.51
N ASP A 130 2.59 11.64 -15.89
CA ASP A 130 3.66 12.03 -14.98
C ASP A 130 3.22 11.61 -13.58
N ILE A 131 3.94 10.62 -13.04
CA ILE A 131 3.67 9.99 -11.76
C ILE A 131 3.82 11.05 -10.65
N MET A 132 2.74 11.75 -10.31
CA MET A 132 2.71 12.63 -9.14
C MET A 132 2.43 11.78 -7.90
N TYR A 133 3.50 11.40 -7.20
CA TYR A 133 3.42 10.84 -5.86
C TYR A 133 2.79 11.89 -4.91
N VAL A 134 1.66 11.55 -4.30
CA VAL A 134 1.06 12.33 -3.20
C VAL A 134 1.72 11.88 -1.89
N ASP A 135 2.36 12.83 -1.21
CA ASP A 135 3.08 12.67 0.07
C ASP A 135 2.13 12.34 1.25
#